data_AF-A0A951J2G3-F1
#
_entry.id   AF-A0A951J2G3-F1
#
_cell.length_a   1.000
_cell.length_b   1.000
_cell.length_c   1.000
_cell.angle_alpha   90.00
_cell.angle_beta   90.00
_cell.angle_gamma   90.00
#
_symmetry.space_group_name_H-M   'P 1'
#
loop_
_entity.id
_entity.type
_entity.pdbx_description
1 polymer ?
#
loop_
_entity_poly.entity_id
_entity_poly.type
_entity_poly.pdbx_seq_one_letter_code
_entity_poly.pdbx_strand_id
1 'polypeptide(L)'
;MKKNYLITLLLFLCAPIIYAQDYNFEKQNETYATLVNATPVFTEPWNSIEDAPSIALPFNFSLFGKPIDVVYFTGNGLATEFEFEGKFYSSVLFASPELIDLAALDPTADPQTTVTTKLEGVVGSRILKIQVSNAASYYEFAEFDSSTQTVDFQIWLHETTNVISYHYGPNNIVDLEDFAYDGIMGCGLAEISYEGIEDDNLINLIQKSFLLHGSSNAPLLKINQDAFLLDYPTTGVIYRFTPKTLSVDHQEKTPTTITLFPNPTENLLRINGDFDVNVSYSIFDMSGKKLKQGKVTDQTIDVSLLSSGIYILKLDNQSQALKFIKK
;
A
#
# COMPACT_ATOMS: atom_id res chain seq x y z
N MET A 1 25.71 18.48 -57.55
CA MET A 1 24.51 18.40 -56.71
C MET A 1 24.64 17.20 -55.77
N LYS A 2 24.95 17.41 -54.50
CA LYS A 2 24.76 16.40 -53.44
C LYS A 2 23.96 17.09 -52.33
N LYS A 3 22.68 16.74 -52.20
CA LYS A 3 21.82 17.19 -51.11
C LYS A 3 22.16 16.35 -49.88
N ASN A 4 22.71 16.97 -48.85
CA ASN A 4 22.81 16.36 -47.53
C ASN A 4 21.44 16.48 -46.86
N TYR A 5 20.78 15.35 -46.63
CA TYR A 5 19.60 15.28 -45.78
C TYR A 5 20.06 15.14 -44.33
N LEU A 6 19.74 16.14 -43.51
CA LEU A 6 19.91 16.11 -42.07
C LEU A 6 18.77 15.24 -41.51
N ILE A 7 19.08 14.01 -41.09
CA ILE A 7 18.12 13.16 -40.38
C ILE A 7 18.14 13.60 -38.92
N THR A 8 17.08 14.29 -38.49
CA THR A 8 16.84 14.57 -37.07
C THR A 8 16.35 13.29 -36.41
N LEU A 9 17.24 12.60 -35.72
CA LEU A 9 16.91 11.43 -34.90
C LEU A 9 16.17 11.93 -33.64
N LEU A 10 14.84 11.92 -33.67
CA LEU A 10 14.03 12.08 -32.45
C LEU A 10 14.19 10.81 -31.62
N LEU A 11 15.10 10.84 -30.65
CA LEU A 11 15.14 9.84 -29.58
C LEU A 11 13.89 10.01 -28.73
N PHE A 12 12.83 9.25 -29.04
CA PHE A 12 11.84 8.89 -28.03
C PHE A 12 12.58 8.01 -27.02
N LEU A 13 13.06 8.62 -25.93
CA LEU A 13 13.31 7.90 -24.69
C LEU A 13 11.96 7.36 -24.22
N CYS A 14 11.59 6.17 -24.70
CA CYS A 14 10.60 5.35 -24.03
C CYS A 14 11.28 4.90 -22.73
N ALA A 15 11.17 5.71 -21.68
CA ALA A 15 11.54 5.25 -20.36
C ALA A 15 10.64 4.04 -20.05
N PRO A 16 11.18 2.90 -19.61
CA PRO A 16 10.34 1.81 -19.12
C PRO A 16 9.42 2.39 -18.04
N ILE A 17 8.11 2.15 -18.19
CA ILE A 17 7.13 2.57 -17.19
C ILE A 17 7.34 1.65 -15.99
N ILE A 18 8.20 2.06 -15.07
CA ILE A 18 8.36 1.39 -13.78
C ILE A 18 7.16 1.80 -12.93
N TYR A 19 6.16 0.94 -12.86
CA TYR A 19 5.04 1.11 -11.96
C TYR A 19 5.49 0.86 -10.52
N ALA A 20 5.70 1.93 -9.76
CA ALA A 20 6.08 1.88 -8.36
C ALA A 20 5.14 2.74 -7.50
N GLN A 21 3.84 2.46 -7.56
CA GLN A 21 2.83 3.19 -6.78
C GLN A 21 2.93 2.80 -5.29
N ASP A 22 3.11 3.79 -4.42
CA ASP A 22 3.03 3.62 -2.97
C ASP A 22 1.61 3.90 -2.44
N TYR A 23 1.31 3.44 -1.23
CA TYR A 23 0.04 3.72 -0.56
C TYR A 23 0.27 4.32 0.84
N ASN A 24 -0.60 5.27 1.21
CA ASN A 24 -0.79 5.69 2.60
C ASN A 24 -1.90 4.84 3.22
N PHE A 25 -1.71 4.44 4.48
CA PHE A 25 -2.71 3.72 5.26
C PHE A 25 -3.34 4.64 6.31
N GLU A 26 -4.66 4.56 6.42
CA GLU A 26 -5.45 5.23 7.46
C GLU A 26 -6.49 4.24 8.02
N LYS A 27 -6.63 4.22 9.35
CA LYS A 27 -7.79 3.61 10.02
C LYS A 27 -8.84 4.68 10.26
N GLN A 28 -10.07 4.40 9.87
CA GLN A 28 -11.25 5.23 10.11
C GLN A 28 -12.34 4.39 10.77
N ASN A 29 -13.43 5.06 11.17
CA ASN A 29 -14.60 4.40 11.72
C ASN A 29 -15.86 5.06 11.18
N GLU A 30 -16.76 4.26 10.61
CA GLU A 30 -18.05 4.69 10.08
C GLU A 30 -19.09 3.63 10.44
N THR A 31 -20.34 4.03 10.67
CA THR A 31 -21.43 3.07 10.87
C THR A 31 -21.52 2.13 9.67
N TYR A 32 -21.44 0.83 9.93
CA TYR A 32 -21.66 -0.17 8.90
C TYR A 32 -23.14 -0.25 8.53
N ALA A 33 -23.43 -0.22 7.23
CA ALA A 33 -24.78 -0.38 6.71
C ALA A 33 -24.76 -1.38 5.56
N THR A 34 -25.58 -2.42 5.66
CA THR A 34 -25.81 -3.40 4.60
C THR A 34 -26.31 -2.69 3.34
N LEU A 35 -25.75 -3.06 2.19
CA LEU A 35 -26.15 -2.49 0.91
C LEU A 35 -27.61 -2.85 0.57
N VAL A 36 -28.42 -1.82 0.34
CA VAL A 36 -29.79 -1.98 -0.18
C VAL A 36 -29.82 -1.81 -1.69
N ASN A 37 -30.73 -2.53 -2.38
CA ASN A 37 -30.86 -2.53 -3.84
C ASN A 37 -29.53 -2.86 -4.56
N ALA A 38 -28.77 -3.82 -4.02
CA ALA A 38 -27.51 -4.30 -4.59
C ALA A 38 -27.76 -5.45 -5.58
N THR A 39 -26.83 -5.63 -6.51
CA THR A 39 -26.87 -6.70 -7.52
C THR A 39 -26.15 -7.94 -6.99
N PRO A 40 -26.79 -9.12 -6.93
CA PRO A 40 -26.11 -10.36 -6.56
C PRO A 40 -24.97 -10.69 -7.52
N VAL A 41 -23.86 -11.18 -6.97
CA VAL A 41 -22.72 -11.72 -7.73
C VAL A 41 -22.98 -13.19 -8.07
N PHE A 42 -23.40 -13.98 -7.08
CA PHE A 42 -23.89 -15.33 -7.29
C PHE A 42 -25.39 -15.32 -7.58
N THR A 43 -25.83 -16.23 -8.45
CA THR A 43 -27.25 -16.49 -8.74
C THR A 43 -27.73 -17.83 -8.18
N GLU A 44 -26.81 -18.68 -7.74
CA GLU A 44 -27.05 -20.02 -7.19
C GLU A 44 -26.11 -20.23 -5.97
N PRO A 45 -26.39 -21.20 -5.08
CA PRO A 45 -25.47 -21.57 -4.00
C PRO A 45 -24.08 -21.97 -4.51
N TRP A 46 -23.03 -21.71 -3.71
CA TRP A 46 -21.63 -21.91 -4.09
C TRP A 46 -20.82 -22.58 -2.98
N ASN A 47 -19.71 -23.26 -3.28
CA ASN A 47 -18.93 -23.99 -2.26
C ASN A 47 -17.64 -23.26 -1.86
N SER A 48 -17.09 -22.44 -2.75
CA SER A 48 -15.96 -21.56 -2.46
C SER A 48 -16.23 -20.19 -3.04
N ILE A 49 -15.80 -19.14 -2.33
CA ILE A 49 -15.96 -17.77 -2.83
C ILE A 49 -15.16 -17.54 -4.13
N GLU A 50 -14.15 -18.36 -4.40
CA GLU A 50 -13.38 -18.36 -5.65
C GLU A 50 -14.20 -18.78 -6.87
N ASP A 51 -15.34 -19.47 -6.67
CA ASP A 51 -16.27 -19.82 -7.74
C ASP A 51 -17.06 -18.60 -8.26
N ALA A 52 -16.92 -17.44 -7.62
CA ALA A 52 -17.61 -16.22 -8.00
C ALA A 52 -17.26 -15.79 -9.43
N PRO A 53 -18.25 -15.32 -10.22
CA PRO A 53 -17.94 -14.66 -11.47
C PRO A 53 -17.11 -13.40 -11.21
N SER A 54 -16.23 -13.09 -12.16
CA SER A 54 -15.43 -11.86 -12.09
C SER A 54 -16.31 -10.61 -12.21
N ILE A 55 -15.87 -9.53 -11.57
CA ILE A 55 -16.55 -8.24 -11.53
C ILE A 55 -15.81 -7.27 -12.44
N ALA A 56 -16.45 -6.85 -13.53
CA ALA A 56 -15.96 -5.78 -14.38
C ALA A 56 -16.09 -4.42 -13.67
N LEU A 57 -15.04 -3.60 -13.72
CA LEU A 57 -15.01 -2.28 -13.10
C LEU A 57 -15.78 -1.27 -13.97
N PRO A 58 -16.76 -0.54 -13.41
CA PRO A 58 -17.62 0.39 -14.18
C PRO A 58 -16.98 1.76 -14.46
N PHE A 59 -15.69 1.89 -14.14
CA PHE A 59 -14.86 3.07 -14.33
C PHE A 59 -13.39 2.66 -14.45
N ASN A 60 -12.57 3.58 -14.96
CA ASN A 60 -11.12 3.42 -14.95
C ASN A 60 -10.63 3.37 -13.50
N PHE A 61 -9.90 2.33 -13.15
CA PHE A 61 -9.28 2.19 -11.84
C PHE A 61 -7.83 1.77 -12.00
N SER A 62 -6.98 2.19 -11.07
CA SER A 62 -5.57 1.81 -11.06
C SER A 62 -5.13 1.21 -9.73
N LEU A 63 -4.46 0.07 -9.82
CA LEU A 63 -3.87 -0.66 -8.69
C LEU A 63 -2.38 -0.84 -8.96
N PHE A 64 -1.55 -0.51 -7.98
CA PHE A 64 -0.08 -0.41 -8.12
C PHE A 64 0.39 0.46 -9.30
N GLY A 65 -0.43 1.45 -9.69
CA GLY A 65 -0.16 2.34 -10.82
C GLY A 65 -0.53 1.76 -12.19
N LYS A 66 -1.03 0.52 -12.23
CA LYS A 66 -1.43 -0.18 -13.44
C LYS A 66 -2.95 -0.08 -13.61
N PRO A 67 -3.46 0.14 -14.83
CA PRO A 67 -4.89 0.14 -15.07
C PRO A 67 -5.44 -1.28 -14.91
N ILE A 68 -6.60 -1.41 -14.27
CA ILE A 68 -7.33 -2.68 -14.14
C ILE A 68 -8.79 -2.46 -14.54
N ASP A 69 -9.39 -3.48 -15.12
CA ASP A 69 -10.75 -3.47 -15.67
C ASP A 69 -11.64 -4.58 -15.10
N VAL A 70 -11.04 -5.57 -14.41
CA VAL A 70 -11.72 -6.70 -13.80
C VAL A 70 -11.09 -7.04 -12.45
N VAL A 71 -11.89 -7.53 -11.51
CA VAL A 71 -11.43 -8.22 -10.30
C VAL A 71 -12.13 -9.56 -10.18
N TYR A 72 -11.48 -10.54 -9.58
CA TYR A 72 -12.05 -11.84 -9.26
C TYR A 72 -11.82 -12.15 -7.78
N PHE A 73 -12.64 -13.03 -7.20
CA PHE A 73 -12.47 -13.44 -5.82
C PHE A 73 -11.35 -14.46 -5.69
N THR A 74 -10.62 -14.37 -4.60
CA THR A 74 -9.66 -15.37 -4.12
C THR A 74 -10.05 -15.76 -2.70
N GLY A 75 -9.48 -16.82 -2.16
CA GLY A 75 -9.74 -17.24 -0.79
C GLY A 75 -9.55 -16.11 0.21
N ASN A 76 -8.58 -15.22 0.01
CA ASN A 76 -8.27 -14.16 0.98
C ASN A 76 -8.75 -12.75 0.59
N GLY A 77 -9.62 -12.62 -0.42
CA GLY A 77 -10.19 -11.34 -0.83
C GLY A 77 -10.42 -11.26 -2.34
N LEU A 78 -9.80 -10.26 -2.99
CA LEU A 78 -9.91 -10.05 -4.43
C LEU A 78 -8.54 -10.05 -5.09
N ALA A 79 -8.49 -10.40 -6.37
CA ALA A 79 -7.30 -10.22 -7.18
C ALA A 79 -7.64 -9.74 -8.60
N THR A 80 -6.61 -9.33 -9.31
CA THR A 80 -6.62 -8.98 -10.73
C THR A 80 -5.32 -9.42 -11.35
N GLU A 81 -5.41 -9.95 -12.57
CA GLU A 81 -4.25 -10.37 -13.35
C GLU A 81 -3.95 -9.37 -14.45
N PHE A 82 -2.67 -9.25 -14.78
CA PHE A 82 -2.25 -8.50 -15.96
C PHE A 82 -0.94 -9.05 -16.51
N GLU A 83 -0.75 -8.88 -17.81
CA GLU A 83 0.52 -9.15 -18.48
C GLU A 83 1.27 -7.84 -18.69
N PHE A 84 2.55 -7.81 -18.29
CA PHE A 84 3.44 -6.68 -18.54
C PHE A 84 4.81 -7.17 -18.98
N GLU A 85 5.28 -6.68 -20.14
CA GLU A 85 6.55 -7.09 -20.75
C GLU A 85 6.70 -8.62 -20.91
N GLY A 86 5.60 -9.33 -21.22
CA GLY A 86 5.60 -10.79 -21.39
C GLY A 86 5.60 -11.61 -20.10
N LYS A 87 5.35 -10.96 -18.95
CA LYS A 87 5.28 -11.60 -17.62
C LYS A 87 3.89 -11.45 -17.04
N PHE A 88 3.42 -12.49 -16.35
CA PHE A 88 2.15 -12.47 -15.62
C PHE A 88 2.37 -11.97 -14.19
N TYR A 89 1.45 -11.12 -13.76
CA TYR A 89 1.39 -10.59 -12.41
C TYR A 89 -0.03 -10.72 -11.88
N SER A 90 -0.15 -10.84 -10.57
CA SER A 90 -1.40 -10.70 -9.84
C SER A 90 -1.27 -9.60 -8.81
N SER A 91 -2.26 -8.70 -8.75
CA SER A 91 -2.41 -7.77 -7.63
C SER A 91 -3.55 -8.25 -6.74
N VAL A 92 -3.28 -8.38 -5.45
CA VAL A 92 -4.17 -8.95 -4.45
C VAL A 92 -4.59 -7.89 -3.44
N LEU A 93 -5.90 -7.88 -3.14
CA LEU A 93 -6.56 -7.08 -2.12
C LEU A 93 -6.94 -8.02 -0.97
N PHE A 94 -6.06 -8.17 0.01
CA PHE A 94 -6.34 -9.01 1.18
C PHE A 94 -7.35 -8.31 2.09
N ALA A 95 -8.48 -8.96 2.36
CA ALA A 95 -9.58 -8.38 3.12
C ALA A 95 -10.25 -9.36 4.09
N SER A 96 -10.03 -10.66 3.93
CA SER A 96 -10.65 -11.70 4.76
C SER A 96 -9.81 -12.98 4.74
N PRO A 97 -10.03 -13.91 5.67
CA PRO A 97 -9.69 -15.32 5.45
C PRO A 97 -10.64 -15.96 4.42
N GLU A 98 -10.41 -17.23 4.11
CA GLU A 98 -11.21 -18.06 3.19
C GLU A 98 -12.63 -18.33 3.69
N LEU A 99 -13.60 -18.14 2.79
CA LEU A 99 -15.01 -18.11 3.10
C LEU A 99 -15.80 -19.16 2.31
N ILE A 100 -16.86 -19.66 2.94
CA ILE A 100 -17.80 -20.62 2.36
C ILE A 100 -19.24 -20.10 2.46
N ASP A 101 -20.08 -20.51 1.51
CA ASP A 101 -21.52 -20.24 1.53
C ASP A 101 -22.19 -21.07 2.63
N LEU A 102 -22.99 -20.42 3.48
CA LEU A 102 -23.83 -21.13 4.43
C LEU A 102 -24.85 -22.01 3.71
N ALA A 103 -25.30 -21.65 2.50
CA ALA A 103 -26.29 -22.43 1.76
C ALA A 103 -25.73 -23.79 1.32
N ALA A 104 -24.42 -23.88 1.10
CA ALA A 104 -23.74 -25.14 0.78
C ALA A 104 -23.63 -26.06 2.02
N LEU A 105 -23.53 -25.48 3.21
CA LEU A 105 -23.47 -26.21 4.49
C LEU A 105 -24.87 -26.63 4.96
N ASP A 106 -25.79 -25.68 4.97
CA ASP A 106 -27.18 -25.83 5.36
C ASP A 106 -28.06 -24.90 4.48
N PRO A 107 -28.76 -25.47 3.48
CA PRO A 107 -29.69 -24.72 2.63
C PRO A 107 -30.85 -24.06 3.39
N THR A 108 -31.04 -24.42 4.66
CA THR A 108 -32.08 -23.86 5.54
C THR A 108 -31.55 -22.79 6.50
N ALA A 109 -30.24 -22.50 6.47
CA ALA A 109 -29.65 -21.42 7.28
C ALA A 109 -30.35 -20.07 7.03
N ASP A 110 -30.51 -19.30 8.09
CA ASP A 110 -31.09 -17.95 8.06
C ASP A 110 -30.30 -17.06 9.05
N PRO A 111 -29.60 -16.02 8.59
CA PRO A 111 -29.50 -15.58 7.20
C PRO A 111 -28.65 -16.52 6.32
N GLN A 112 -28.80 -16.40 5.00
CA GLN A 112 -27.91 -17.04 4.02
C GLN A 112 -26.74 -16.13 3.67
N THR A 113 -25.61 -16.71 3.22
CA THR A 113 -24.49 -15.91 2.71
C THR A 113 -24.92 -15.18 1.45
N THR A 114 -24.55 -13.91 1.33
CA THR A 114 -24.76 -13.15 0.10
C THR A 114 -23.50 -12.42 -0.33
N VAL A 115 -23.23 -12.42 -1.63
CA VAL A 115 -22.19 -11.59 -2.25
C VAL A 115 -22.89 -10.66 -3.25
N THR A 116 -22.72 -9.36 -3.07
CA THR A 116 -23.42 -8.34 -3.86
C THR A 116 -22.50 -7.20 -4.26
N THR A 117 -22.87 -6.48 -5.32
CA THR A 117 -22.20 -5.27 -5.78
C THR A 117 -23.18 -4.10 -5.85
N LYS A 118 -22.68 -2.90 -5.60
CA LYS A 118 -23.45 -1.67 -5.80
C LYS A 118 -22.54 -0.53 -6.24
N LEU A 119 -22.97 0.18 -7.28
CA LEU A 119 -22.35 1.43 -7.70
C LEU A 119 -23.11 2.60 -7.10
N GLU A 120 -22.45 3.39 -6.26
CA GLU A 120 -23.04 4.56 -5.60
C GLU A 120 -22.32 5.86 -5.98
N GLY A 121 -22.98 7.00 -5.79
CA GLY A 121 -22.43 8.32 -6.07
C GLY A 121 -22.72 8.84 -7.48
N VAL A 122 -22.15 10.00 -7.80
CA VAL A 122 -22.27 10.65 -9.11
C VAL A 122 -21.01 10.43 -9.93
N VAL A 123 -21.12 10.40 -11.26
CA VAL A 123 -19.99 10.24 -12.20
C VAL A 123 -18.85 11.21 -11.85
N GLY A 124 -17.62 10.69 -11.76
CA GLY A 124 -16.43 11.42 -11.29
C GLY A 124 -16.21 11.35 -9.78
N SER A 125 -17.08 10.65 -9.05
CA SER A 125 -16.98 10.40 -7.61
C SER A 125 -17.66 9.09 -7.20
N ARG A 126 -17.90 8.19 -8.17
CA ARG A 126 -18.59 6.92 -7.90
C ARG A 126 -17.73 6.00 -7.03
N ILE A 127 -18.41 5.14 -6.28
CA ILE A 127 -17.80 4.07 -5.50
C ILE A 127 -18.43 2.76 -5.93
N LEU A 128 -17.63 1.82 -6.40
CA LEU A 128 -18.05 0.43 -6.49
C LEU A 128 -17.85 -0.20 -5.12
N LYS A 129 -18.94 -0.63 -4.50
CA LYS A 129 -18.95 -1.38 -3.24
C LYS A 129 -19.24 -2.84 -3.55
N ILE A 130 -18.38 -3.73 -3.07
CA ILE A 130 -18.54 -5.18 -3.13
C ILE A 130 -18.78 -5.61 -1.68
N GLN A 131 -19.89 -6.28 -1.40
CA GLN A 131 -20.26 -6.71 -0.05
C GLN A 131 -20.34 -8.22 0.01
N VAL A 132 -19.74 -8.79 1.05
CA VAL A 132 -19.99 -10.15 1.50
C VAL A 132 -20.73 -10.05 2.85
N SER A 133 -21.84 -10.76 2.98
CA SER A 133 -22.65 -10.77 4.20
C SER A 133 -22.92 -12.18 4.66
N ASN A 134 -22.84 -12.38 5.97
CA ASN A 134 -23.07 -13.63 6.68
C ASN A 134 -22.25 -14.81 6.15
N ALA A 135 -21.00 -14.57 5.73
CA ALA A 135 -20.15 -15.63 5.20
C ALA A 135 -19.48 -16.42 6.32
N ALA A 136 -19.52 -17.74 6.21
CA ALA A 136 -18.90 -18.68 7.15
C ALA A 136 -17.41 -18.88 6.84
N SER A 137 -16.66 -19.41 7.81
CA SER A 137 -15.26 -19.78 7.59
C SER A 137 -15.15 -21.13 6.90
N TYR A 138 -14.32 -21.19 5.86
CA TYR A 138 -13.92 -22.46 5.27
C TYR A 138 -13.07 -23.30 6.24
N TYR A 139 -12.19 -22.67 7.02
CA TYR A 139 -11.28 -23.36 7.93
C TYR A 139 -12.02 -24.00 9.12
N GLU A 140 -12.96 -23.27 9.74
CA GLU A 140 -13.79 -23.82 10.82
C GLU A 140 -14.58 -25.03 10.31
N PHE A 141 -15.16 -24.91 9.11
CA PHE A 141 -15.86 -26.02 8.47
C PHE A 141 -14.93 -27.21 8.18
N ALA A 142 -13.75 -26.97 7.63
CA ALA A 142 -12.81 -28.03 7.29
C ALA A 142 -12.30 -28.79 8.52
N GLU A 143 -12.24 -28.13 9.69
CA GLU A 143 -11.81 -28.76 10.94
C GLU A 143 -12.97 -29.47 11.67
N PHE A 144 -14.16 -28.86 11.70
CA PHE A 144 -15.27 -29.31 12.56
C PHE A 144 -16.49 -29.85 11.81
N ASP A 145 -16.45 -29.96 10.48
CA ASP A 145 -17.60 -30.27 9.61
C ASP A 145 -18.82 -29.34 9.86
N SER A 146 -18.57 -28.16 10.43
CA SER A 146 -19.56 -27.13 10.74
C SER A 146 -18.88 -25.78 10.89
N SER A 147 -19.60 -24.69 10.59
CA SER A 147 -19.12 -23.35 10.87
C SER A 147 -20.25 -22.55 11.51
N THR A 148 -19.94 -21.93 12.66
CA THR A 148 -20.90 -21.14 13.45
C THR A 148 -20.52 -19.66 13.49
N GLN A 149 -19.29 -19.35 13.11
CA GLN A 149 -18.75 -18.01 13.04
C GLN A 149 -18.94 -17.45 11.63
N THR A 150 -19.28 -16.17 11.56
CA THR A 150 -19.71 -15.47 10.35
C THR A 150 -19.19 -14.05 10.34
N VAL A 151 -19.01 -13.52 9.12
CA VAL A 151 -18.53 -12.15 8.89
C VAL A 151 -19.35 -11.42 7.83
N ASP A 152 -19.47 -10.12 8.03
CA ASP A 152 -19.88 -9.14 7.04
C ASP A 152 -18.74 -8.17 6.78
N PHE A 153 -18.47 -7.85 5.52
CA PHE A 153 -17.54 -6.79 5.15
C PHE A 153 -17.83 -6.24 3.77
N GLN A 154 -17.22 -5.09 3.46
CA GLN A 154 -17.29 -4.46 2.15
C GLN A 154 -15.90 -4.07 1.66
N ILE A 155 -15.68 -4.17 0.35
CA ILE A 155 -14.53 -3.62 -0.34
C ILE A 155 -15.02 -2.48 -1.24
N TRP A 156 -14.42 -1.30 -1.09
CA TRP A 156 -14.80 -0.08 -1.81
C TRP A 156 -13.69 0.36 -2.75
N LEU A 157 -14.03 0.51 -4.02
CA LEU A 157 -13.14 1.04 -5.06
C LEU A 157 -13.67 2.42 -5.49
N HIS A 158 -12.84 3.45 -5.35
CA HIS A 158 -13.24 4.84 -5.62
C HIS A 158 -12.78 5.30 -7.01
N GLU A 159 -13.72 5.72 -7.86
CA GLU A 159 -13.55 5.98 -9.30
C GLU A 159 -12.36 6.87 -9.68
N THR A 160 -12.21 8.03 -9.04
CA THR A 160 -11.19 9.02 -9.47
C THR A 160 -9.95 9.01 -8.61
N THR A 161 -10.07 8.61 -7.34
CA THR A 161 -8.96 8.66 -6.38
C THR A 161 -8.15 7.37 -6.34
N ASN A 162 -8.64 6.28 -6.97
CA ASN A 162 -8.06 4.94 -6.90
C ASN A 162 -7.86 4.44 -5.45
N VAL A 163 -8.66 4.98 -4.52
CA VAL A 163 -8.64 4.61 -3.11
C VAL A 163 -9.31 3.26 -2.96
N ILE A 164 -8.75 2.44 -2.09
CA ILE A 164 -9.27 1.13 -1.71
C ILE A 164 -9.63 1.22 -0.23
N SER A 165 -10.84 0.82 0.12
CA SER A 165 -11.27 0.76 1.53
C SER A 165 -11.86 -0.61 1.85
N TYR A 166 -11.50 -1.15 3.00
CA TYR A 166 -12.13 -2.32 3.60
C TYR A 166 -12.99 -1.85 4.77
N HIS A 167 -14.31 -2.01 4.68
CA HIS A 167 -15.26 -1.62 5.73
C HIS A 167 -15.82 -2.88 6.38
N TYR A 168 -15.43 -3.12 7.63
CA TYR A 168 -15.80 -4.32 8.36
C TYR A 168 -17.16 -4.16 9.04
N GLY A 169 -17.99 -5.18 8.92
CA GLY A 169 -19.36 -5.22 9.41
C GLY A 169 -19.52 -6.05 10.67
N PRO A 170 -20.76 -6.43 10.99
CA PRO A 170 -21.06 -7.43 12.02
C PRO A 170 -20.25 -8.72 11.82
N ASN A 171 -19.81 -9.30 12.93
CA ASN A 171 -19.27 -10.66 12.97
C ASN A 171 -19.55 -11.25 14.36
N ASN A 172 -19.48 -12.57 14.45
CA ASN A 172 -19.57 -13.31 15.71
C ASN A 172 -18.34 -14.20 15.94
N ILE A 173 -17.17 -13.78 15.45
CA ILE A 173 -15.92 -14.51 15.65
C ILE A 173 -15.61 -14.55 17.15
N VAL A 174 -15.51 -15.76 17.68
CA VAL A 174 -15.15 -16.07 19.06
C VAL A 174 -13.74 -16.62 19.16
N ASP A 175 -13.27 -17.32 18.13
CA ASP A 175 -11.92 -17.86 18.03
C ASP A 175 -11.38 -17.68 16.61
N LEU A 176 -10.33 -16.87 16.48
CA LEU A 176 -9.70 -16.62 15.19
C LEU A 176 -8.89 -17.83 14.72
N GLU A 177 -8.38 -18.68 15.63
CA GLU A 177 -7.63 -19.89 15.27
C GLU A 177 -8.51 -20.89 14.52
N ASP A 178 -9.78 -21.02 14.95
CA ASP A 178 -10.77 -21.83 14.25
C ASP A 178 -11.24 -21.15 12.95
N PHE A 179 -11.34 -19.80 12.96
CA PHE A 179 -11.92 -19.05 11.84
C PHE A 179 -10.96 -18.83 10.67
N ALA A 180 -9.66 -18.77 10.92
CA ALA A 180 -8.64 -18.46 9.92
C ALA A 180 -7.45 -19.41 10.05
N TYR A 181 -6.82 -19.74 8.92
CA TYR A 181 -5.62 -20.57 8.90
C TYR A 181 -4.55 -20.04 9.86
N ASP A 182 -4.11 -20.86 10.82
CA ASP A 182 -3.15 -20.51 11.87
C ASP A 182 -3.52 -19.25 12.70
N GLY A 183 -4.82 -18.90 12.78
CA GLY A 183 -5.29 -17.76 13.57
C GLY A 183 -4.85 -16.40 13.07
N ILE A 184 -4.45 -16.30 11.80
CA ILE A 184 -3.95 -15.06 11.20
C ILE A 184 -4.86 -14.56 10.08
N MET A 185 -5.05 -13.24 10.03
CA MET A 185 -5.85 -12.60 8.99
C MET A 185 -4.97 -11.71 8.10
N GLY A 186 -4.93 -12.04 6.82
CA GLY A 186 -4.35 -11.17 5.79
C GLY A 186 -5.19 -9.91 5.60
N CYS A 187 -4.56 -8.74 5.65
CA CYS A 187 -5.23 -7.48 5.33
C CYS A 187 -4.25 -6.49 4.69
N GLY A 188 -4.57 -6.01 3.50
CA GLY A 188 -3.70 -5.07 2.78
C GLY A 188 -3.69 -5.27 1.28
N LEU A 189 -2.57 -4.89 0.66
CA LEU A 189 -2.37 -4.94 -0.79
C LEU A 189 -1.05 -5.67 -1.08
N ALA A 190 -1.01 -6.50 -2.12
CA ALA A 190 0.25 -7.01 -2.66
C ALA A 190 0.23 -7.07 -4.18
N GLU A 191 1.40 -6.88 -4.78
CA GLU A 191 1.68 -7.20 -6.16
C GLU A 191 2.64 -8.38 -6.21
N ILE A 192 2.26 -9.39 -6.95
CA ILE A 192 2.92 -10.69 -7.04
C ILE A 192 3.30 -10.95 -8.50
N SER A 193 4.52 -11.40 -8.74
CA SER A 193 5.02 -11.83 -10.06
C SER A 193 5.24 -13.34 -10.07
N TYR A 194 4.84 -14.00 -11.15
CA TYR A 194 4.99 -15.46 -11.29
C TYR A 194 6.33 -15.88 -11.95
N GLU A 195 7.40 -15.09 -11.84
CA GLU A 195 8.67 -15.42 -12.50
C GLU A 195 9.36 -16.66 -11.91
N GLY A 196 9.67 -17.65 -12.76
CA GLY A 196 10.81 -18.56 -12.59
C GLY A 196 10.79 -19.46 -11.35
N ILE A 197 9.62 -19.98 -10.96
CA ILE A 197 9.51 -20.77 -9.73
C ILE A 197 9.90 -22.23 -9.94
N GLU A 198 11.05 -22.60 -9.39
CA GLU A 198 11.38 -23.98 -8.97
C GLU A 198 11.13 -24.20 -7.46
N ASP A 199 10.70 -23.16 -6.70
CA ASP A 199 10.68 -23.16 -5.23
C ASP A 199 9.40 -22.50 -4.66
N ASP A 200 8.58 -23.24 -3.91
CA ASP A 200 7.20 -22.91 -3.47
C ASP A 200 7.06 -21.71 -2.49
N ASN A 201 8.07 -20.86 -2.35
CA ASN A 201 8.10 -19.81 -1.35
C ASN A 201 7.47 -18.49 -1.86
N LEU A 202 6.20 -18.28 -1.51
CA LEU A 202 5.35 -17.13 -1.89
C LEU A 202 6.03 -15.75 -1.70
N ILE A 203 6.93 -15.60 -0.72
CA ILE A 203 7.60 -14.32 -0.42
C ILE A 203 8.51 -13.84 -1.56
N ASN A 204 9.09 -14.77 -2.32
CA ASN A 204 9.95 -14.43 -3.46
C ASN A 204 9.15 -13.90 -4.65
N LEU A 205 7.82 -14.06 -4.62
CA LEU A 205 6.91 -13.63 -5.66
C LEU A 205 6.38 -12.23 -5.41
N ILE A 206 6.37 -11.78 -4.15
CA ILE A 206 5.88 -10.45 -3.78
C ILE A 206 6.88 -9.40 -4.26
N GLN A 207 6.51 -8.67 -5.31
CA GLN A 207 7.26 -7.51 -5.79
C GLN A 207 7.08 -6.32 -4.85
N LYS A 208 5.85 -6.17 -4.32
CA LYS A 208 5.52 -5.08 -3.42
C LYS A 208 4.34 -5.45 -2.53
N SER A 209 4.39 -5.10 -1.25
CA SER A 209 3.26 -5.28 -0.35
C SER A 209 3.08 -4.14 0.64
N PHE A 210 1.82 -3.95 1.05
CA PHE A 210 1.33 -3.00 2.04
C PHE A 210 0.35 -3.75 2.94
N LEU A 211 0.89 -4.44 3.94
CA LEU A 211 0.13 -5.37 4.79
C LEU A 211 0.00 -4.83 6.21
N LEU A 212 -1.11 -5.12 6.88
CA LEU A 212 -1.36 -4.71 8.25
C LEU A 212 -0.90 -5.77 9.24
N HIS A 213 -0.24 -5.33 10.31
CA HIS A 213 0.29 -6.20 11.36
C HIS A 213 -0.21 -5.80 12.75
N GLY A 214 -0.48 -6.81 13.59
CA GLY A 214 -0.81 -6.64 15.01
C GLY A 214 -2.31 -6.60 15.25
N SER A 215 -2.75 -5.89 16.29
CA SER A 215 -4.18 -5.79 16.62
C SER A 215 -4.92 -4.92 15.59
N SER A 216 -6.11 -5.35 15.17
CA SER A 216 -7.02 -4.61 14.29
C SER A 216 -7.44 -3.25 14.85
N ASN A 217 -7.37 -3.07 16.18
CA ASN A 217 -7.70 -1.78 16.76
C ASN A 217 -6.62 -0.71 16.47
N ALA A 218 -5.36 -1.10 16.36
CA ALA A 218 -4.25 -0.17 16.10
C ALA A 218 -3.15 -0.85 15.25
N PRO A 219 -3.47 -1.23 14.00
CA PRO A 219 -2.55 -2.01 13.19
C PRO A 219 -1.38 -1.16 12.69
N LEU A 220 -0.24 -1.80 12.49
CA LEU A 220 0.94 -1.21 11.89
C LEU A 220 1.01 -1.59 10.41
N LEU A 221 1.21 -0.60 9.53
CA LEU A 221 1.52 -0.86 8.13
C LEU A 221 2.94 -1.42 8.01
N LYS A 222 3.07 -2.58 7.36
CA LYS A 222 4.32 -3.23 6.98
C LYS A 222 4.46 -3.21 5.46
N ILE A 223 5.65 -2.86 5.00
CA ILE A 223 5.97 -2.77 3.58
C ILE A 223 6.98 -3.85 3.24
N ASN A 224 6.68 -4.65 2.21
CA ASN A 224 7.52 -5.74 1.69
C ASN A 224 7.96 -6.71 2.80
N GLN A 225 7.06 -7.01 3.73
CA GLN A 225 7.26 -7.92 4.85
C GLN A 225 5.97 -8.71 5.07
N ASP A 226 6.12 -9.96 5.49
CA ASP A 226 4.99 -10.75 5.96
C ASP A 226 4.36 -10.08 7.18
N ALA A 227 3.03 -9.98 7.15
CA ALA A 227 2.28 -9.26 8.15
C ALA A 227 0.82 -9.68 8.13
N PHE A 228 0.32 -9.94 9.33
CA PHE A 228 -1.05 -10.37 9.57
C PHE A 228 -1.64 -9.65 10.77
N LEU A 229 -2.95 -9.46 10.73
CA LEU A 229 -3.72 -9.09 11.90
C LEU A 229 -3.86 -10.30 12.83
N LEU A 230 -3.82 -10.03 14.14
CA LEU A 230 -3.90 -11.03 15.21
C LEU A 230 -5.31 -11.16 15.81
N ASP A 231 -6.23 -10.32 15.35
CA ASP A 231 -7.64 -10.31 15.73
C ASP A 231 -8.47 -9.79 14.55
N TYR A 232 -9.77 -10.09 14.53
CA TYR A 232 -10.67 -9.63 13.46
C TYR A 232 -11.17 -8.21 13.73
N PRO A 233 -11.23 -7.31 12.73
CA PRO A 233 -11.71 -5.95 12.91
C PRO A 233 -13.16 -5.87 13.42
N THR A 234 -13.39 -4.96 14.37
CA THR A 234 -14.74 -4.72 14.90
C THR A 234 -15.63 -3.97 13.91
N THR A 235 -16.95 -4.11 14.06
CA THR A 235 -17.94 -3.48 13.19
C THR A 235 -17.76 -1.97 13.10
N GLY A 236 -17.74 -1.48 11.86
CA GLY A 236 -17.60 -0.08 11.52
C GLY A 236 -16.16 0.38 11.27
N VAL A 237 -15.16 -0.47 11.55
CA VAL A 237 -13.76 -0.17 11.20
C VAL A 237 -13.60 -0.09 9.69
N ILE A 238 -12.92 0.97 9.25
CA ILE A 238 -12.49 1.13 7.85
C ILE A 238 -10.96 1.15 7.79
N TYR A 239 -10.39 0.30 6.95
CA TYR A 239 -8.99 0.40 6.54
C TYR A 239 -8.90 0.97 5.15
N ARG A 240 -8.22 2.10 5.03
CA ARG A 240 -8.18 2.89 3.80
C ARG A 240 -6.76 2.98 3.27
N PHE A 241 -6.57 2.51 2.04
CA PHE A 241 -5.32 2.61 1.29
C PHE A 241 -5.47 3.67 0.20
N THR A 242 -4.73 4.77 0.35
CA THR A 242 -4.72 5.87 -0.62
C THR A 242 -3.46 5.82 -1.46
N PRO A 243 -3.55 5.72 -2.79
CA PRO A 243 -2.37 5.84 -3.64
C PRO A 243 -1.66 7.17 -3.35
N LYS A 244 -0.36 7.10 -3.02
CA LYS A 244 0.49 8.28 -2.95
C LYS A 244 0.66 8.83 -4.36
N THR A 245 0.02 9.95 -4.68
CA THR A 245 0.40 10.68 -5.88
C THR A 245 1.87 11.04 -5.77
N LEU A 246 2.64 10.89 -6.86
CA LEU A 246 3.96 11.50 -6.99
C LEU A 246 3.80 13.03 -7.03
N SER A 247 3.45 13.62 -5.89
CA SER A 247 3.91 14.96 -5.59
C SER A 247 5.42 14.84 -5.33
N VAL A 248 6.20 15.86 -5.67
CA VAL A 248 7.56 15.99 -5.15
C VAL A 248 7.44 16.29 -3.67
N ASP A 249 6.99 15.31 -2.88
CA ASP A 249 7.06 15.37 -1.43
C ASP A 249 8.34 14.68 -1.04
N HIS A 250 9.28 15.52 -0.66
CA HIS A 250 10.55 15.19 -0.07
C HIS A 250 10.31 14.08 0.97
N GLN A 251 10.80 12.87 0.71
CA GLN A 251 10.62 11.78 1.68
C GLN A 251 11.26 12.21 3.01
N GLU A 252 10.42 12.59 3.97
CA GLU A 252 10.79 12.60 5.36
C GLU A 252 10.92 11.14 5.78
N LYS A 253 12.11 10.57 5.54
CA LYS A 253 12.72 9.76 6.61
C LYS A 253 12.53 10.58 7.88
N THR A 254 11.86 9.99 8.87
CA THR A 254 11.80 10.52 10.24
C THR A 254 13.07 11.31 10.54
N PRO A 255 13.02 12.64 10.76
CA PRO A 255 14.23 13.42 10.84
C PRO A 255 15.01 12.96 12.07
N THR A 256 16.09 12.22 11.85
CA THR A 256 17.22 12.24 12.76
C THR A 256 17.72 13.68 12.73
N THR A 257 17.28 14.48 13.70
CA THR A 257 17.54 15.92 13.75
C THR A 257 19.06 16.18 13.77
N ILE A 258 19.63 16.48 12.61
CA ILE A 258 21.00 16.97 12.52
C ILE A 258 20.99 18.43 12.96
N THR A 259 21.82 18.75 13.94
CA THR A 259 21.94 20.08 14.55
C THR A 259 23.35 20.60 14.39
N LEU A 260 23.48 21.93 14.24
CA LEU A 260 24.76 22.61 14.05
C LEU A 260 25.08 23.50 15.25
N PHE A 261 26.31 23.40 15.78
CA PHE A 261 26.74 24.23 16.90
C PHE A 261 28.26 24.48 16.89
N PRO A 262 28.73 25.62 17.42
CA PRO A 262 27.92 26.78 17.76
C PRO A 262 27.33 27.43 16.49
N ASN A 263 26.19 28.08 16.63
CA ASN A 263 25.62 28.92 15.59
C ASN A 263 25.15 30.24 16.25
N PRO A 264 25.84 31.37 16.05
CA PRO A 264 26.94 31.59 15.10
C PRO A 264 28.28 30.89 15.45
N THR A 265 29.09 30.55 14.45
CA THR A 265 30.42 29.94 14.58
C THR A 265 31.55 30.89 14.15
N GLU A 266 32.77 30.64 14.64
CA GLU A 266 33.98 31.37 14.26
C GLU A 266 34.92 30.54 13.39
N ASN A 267 35.38 29.37 13.85
CA ASN A 267 36.38 28.57 13.12
C ASN A 267 35.91 27.14 12.85
N LEU A 268 35.22 26.52 13.81
CA LEU A 268 34.81 25.12 13.74
C LEU A 268 33.30 25.01 13.92
N LEU A 269 32.65 24.35 12.95
CA LEU A 269 31.25 24.00 13.00
C LEU A 269 31.13 22.52 13.37
N ARG A 270 30.45 22.22 14.48
CA ARG A 270 30.14 20.85 14.90
C ARG A 270 28.77 20.43 14.39
N ILE A 271 28.67 19.17 14.02
CA ILE A 271 27.46 18.52 13.53
C ILE A 271 27.06 17.45 14.53
N ASN A 272 25.90 17.57 15.17
CA ASN A 272 25.37 16.53 16.05
C ASN A 272 24.14 15.88 15.39
N GLY A 273 24.09 14.56 15.39
CA GLY A 273 23.02 13.78 14.77
C GLY A 273 23.51 12.41 14.31
N ASP A 274 22.59 11.60 13.81
CA ASP A 274 22.89 10.27 13.25
C ASP A 274 23.22 10.41 11.76
N PHE A 275 24.52 10.37 11.43
CA PHE A 275 25.02 10.43 10.06
C PHE A 275 26.24 9.52 9.90
N ASP A 276 26.46 9.05 8.68
CA ASP A 276 27.58 8.15 8.34
C ASP A 276 28.94 8.79 8.69
N VAL A 277 29.83 8.00 9.28
CA VAL A 277 31.15 8.39 9.81
C VAL A 277 32.06 9.01 8.74
N ASN A 278 31.73 8.84 7.45
CA ASN A 278 32.49 9.37 6.31
C ASN A 278 31.67 10.25 5.35
N VAL A 279 30.60 10.90 5.84
CA VAL A 279 29.74 11.72 4.99
C VAL A 279 30.49 12.90 4.35
N SER A 280 30.32 13.06 3.04
CA SER A 280 30.80 14.23 2.30
C SER A 280 29.88 15.43 2.54
N TYR A 281 30.46 16.63 2.55
CA TYR A 281 29.72 17.88 2.72
C TYR A 281 30.03 18.89 1.61
N SER A 282 29.08 19.80 1.38
CA SER A 282 29.24 21.01 0.57
C SER A 282 28.66 22.22 1.31
N ILE A 283 29.37 23.35 1.26
CA ILE A 283 28.94 24.65 1.80
C ILE A 283 28.68 25.61 0.65
N PHE A 284 27.56 26.30 0.70
CA PHE A 284 27.10 27.27 -0.29
C PHE A 284 26.85 28.64 0.37
N ASP A 285 27.07 29.70 -0.38
CA ASP A 285 26.55 31.02 -0.02
C ASP A 285 25.07 31.18 -0.39
N MET A 286 24.48 32.32 -0.04
CA MET A 286 23.07 32.64 -0.31
C MET A 286 22.74 32.80 -1.80
N SER A 287 23.74 32.92 -2.68
CA SER A 287 23.54 32.94 -4.14
C SER A 287 23.53 31.52 -4.75
N GLY A 288 23.77 30.49 -3.93
CA GLY A 288 23.89 29.11 -4.38
C GLY A 288 25.28 28.75 -4.90
N LYS A 289 26.27 29.64 -4.79
CA LYS A 289 27.64 29.35 -5.18
C LYS A 289 28.28 28.43 -4.14
N LYS A 290 28.82 27.30 -4.60
CA LYS A 290 29.59 26.37 -3.76
C LYS A 290 30.93 27.02 -3.38
N LEU A 291 31.19 27.11 -2.08
CA LEU A 291 32.40 27.73 -1.51
C LEU A 291 33.38 26.72 -0.92
N LYS A 292 32.88 25.61 -0.37
CA LYS A 292 33.72 24.58 0.23
C LYS A 292 33.06 23.21 0.05
N GLN A 293 33.88 22.16 -0.09
CA GLN A 293 33.43 20.78 -0.02
C GLN A 293 34.53 19.92 0.60
N GLY A 294 34.15 18.78 1.18
CA GLY A 294 35.09 17.86 1.82
C GLY A 294 34.36 16.69 2.46
N LYS A 295 35.05 15.98 3.35
CA LYS A 295 34.46 14.96 4.23
C LYS A 295 34.39 15.47 5.65
N VAL A 296 33.34 15.09 6.37
CA VAL A 296 33.22 15.38 7.80
C VAL A 296 34.21 14.47 8.54
N THR A 297 35.05 15.07 9.38
CA THR A 297 36.00 14.34 10.25
C THR A 297 35.74 14.75 11.69
N ASP A 298 35.66 13.79 12.60
CA ASP A 298 35.37 14.00 14.02
C ASP A 298 34.12 14.86 14.28
N GLN A 299 33.09 14.69 13.44
CA GLN A 299 31.84 15.46 13.49
C GLN A 299 32.03 16.99 13.37
N THR A 300 33.15 17.43 12.78
CA THR A 300 33.48 18.84 12.63
C THR A 300 33.78 19.23 11.18
N ILE A 301 33.57 20.52 10.90
CA ILE A 301 33.96 21.17 9.65
C ILE A 301 34.70 22.48 9.99
N ASP A 302 35.89 22.64 9.42
CA ASP A 302 36.64 23.90 9.47
C ASP A 302 36.05 24.93 8.50
N VAL A 303 35.54 26.03 9.06
CA VAL A 303 34.93 27.16 8.37
C VAL A 303 35.72 28.47 8.57
N SER A 304 36.93 28.40 9.11
CA SER A 304 37.79 29.57 9.41
C SER A 304 38.06 30.47 8.21
N LEU A 305 38.15 29.89 7.01
CA LEU A 305 38.42 30.60 5.76
C LEU A 305 37.16 31.23 5.12
N LEU A 306 35.98 31.04 5.70
CA LEU A 306 34.76 31.71 5.24
C LEU A 306 34.71 33.12 5.83
N SER A 307 34.27 34.09 5.03
CA SER A 307 33.96 35.44 5.51
C SER A 307 32.73 35.43 6.43
N SER A 308 32.53 36.51 7.19
CA SER A 308 31.31 36.68 7.99
C SER A 308 30.07 36.66 7.09
N GLY A 309 29.06 35.87 7.44
CA GLY A 309 27.89 35.70 6.56
C GLY A 309 26.98 34.53 6.92
N ILE A 310 25.95 34.34 6.10
CA ILE A 310 24.99 33.23 6.20
C ILE A 310 25.34 32.18 5.15
N TYR A 311 25.36 30.92 5.57
CA TYR A 311 25.76 29.79 4.74
C TYR A 311 24.76 28.64 4.85
N ILE A 312 24.72 27.82 3.78
CA ILE A 312 23.98 26.57 3.72
C ILE A 312 24.98 25.41 3.64
N LEU A 313 24.89 24.48 4.59
CA LEU A 313 25.59 23.21 4.60
C LEU A 313 24.67 22.12 4.05
N LYS A 314 25.18 21.30 3.13
CA LYS A 314 24.55 20.05 2.68
C LYS A 314 25.48 18.88 2.95
N LEU A 315 24.91 17.76 3.36
CA LEU A 315 25.61 16.47 3.50
C LEU A 315 25.12 15.55 2.38
N ASP A 316 26.01 14.90 1.63
CA ASP A 316 25.66 14.23 0.36
C ASP A 316 24.68 13.05 0.52
N ASN A 317 24.57 12.48 1.72
CA ASN A 317 23.63 11.39 2.06
C ASN A 317 22.44 11.86 2.91
N GLN A 318 22.21 13.18 3.02
CA GLN A 318 21.09 13.77 3.76
C GLN A 318 20.34 14.75 2.87
N SER A 319 19.01 14.64 2.88
CA SER A 319 18.14 15.54 2.11
C SER A 319 18.00 16.92 2.78
N GLN A 320 18.35 17.03 4.07
CA GLN A 320 18.29 18.26 4.85
C GLN A 320 19.43 19.23 4.51
N ALA A 321 19.08 20.48 4.18
CA ALA A 321 20.00 21.59 4.11
C ALA A 321 20.02 22.35 5.44
N LEU A 322 21.21 22.54 6.02
CA LEU A 322 21.37 23.14 7.34
C LEU A 322 21.95 24.56 7.23
N LYS A 323 21.31 25.53 7.88
CA LYS A 323 21.74 26.93 7.87
C LYS A 323 22.63 27.25 9.08
N PHE A 324 23.74 27.95 8.86
CA PHE A 324 24.56 28.50 9.94
C PHE A 324 25.06 29.92 9.63
N ILE A 325 25.44 30.64 10.68
CA ILE A 325 25.99 31.99 10.64
C ILE A 325 27.47 31.94 11.01
N LYS A 326 28.33 32.49 10.16
CA LYS A 326 29.75 32.71 10.44
C LYS A 326 29.96 34.14 10.92
N LYS A 327 30.64 34.30 12.05
CA LYS A 327 31.08 35.61 12.56
C LYS A 327 32.29 36.13 11.83
#